data_AF-A0A1B6D7S3-F1
#
_entry.id   AF-A0A1B6D7S3-F1
#
_cell.length_a   1.000
_cell.length_b   1.000
_cell.length_c   1.000
_cell.angle_alpha   90.00
_cell.angle_beta   90.00
_cell.angle_gamma   90.00
#
_symmetry.space_group_name_H-M   'P 1'
#
loop_
_entity.id
_entity.type
_entity.pdbx_description
1 polymer ?
#
loop_
_entity_poly.entity_id
_entity_poly.type
_entity_poly.pdbx_seq_one_letter_code
_entity_poly.pdbx_strand_id
1 'polypeptide(L)'
;YSCNKVTSSVKKVIIQCFTNLLLYYPMNEKLQELWTQGILSVKEDPKIKSKDKIHKIIKTIILDNIVAFKNQKESTVNTLPWNILHVIIKKKLINEFTLICGRWATSGYLNKRKFEAIKTHINTTNNVAAWTLL
;
A
#
# COMPACT_ATOMS: atom_id res chain seq x y z
N TYR A 1 -8.50 -18.51 7.85
CA TYR A 1 -9.91 -18.06 7.81
C TYR A 1 -10.20 -17.42 6.48
N SER A 2 -10.93 -18.13 5.61
CA SER A 2 -11.16 -17.69 4.23
C SER A 2 -12.17 -16.54 4.20
N CYS A 3 -11.71 -15.36 3.79
CA CYS A 3 -12.51 -14.13 3.66
C CYS A 3 -13.62 -14.28 2.59
N ASN A 4 -13.70 -15.39 1.86
CA ASN A 4 -14.63 -15.60 0.75
C ASN A 4 -16.12 -15.77 1.14
N LYS A 5 -16.43 -16.04 2.41
CA LYS A 5 -17.82 -16.20 2.89
C LYS A 5 -18.46 -14.92 3.45
N VAL A 6 -17.73 -13.81 3.46
CA VAL A 6 -18.12 -12.58 4.14
C VAL A 6 -18.72 -11.57 3.15
N THR A 7 -19.80 -10.88 3.53
CA THR A 7 -20.45 -9.89 2.66
C THR A 7 -19.52 -8.72 2.33
N SER A 8 -19.71 -8.06 1.19
CA SER A 8 -18.86 -6.93 0.75
C SER A 8 -18.78 -5.82 1.81
N SER A 9 -19.87 -5.57 2.55
CA SER A 9 -19.92 -4.57 3.63
C SER A 9 -19.01 -4.94 4.80
N VAL A 10 -19.03 -6.20 5.24
CA VAL A 10 -18.19 -6.66 6.35
C VAL A 10 -16.71 -6.69 5.94
N LYS A 11 -16.38 -7.07 4.70
CA LYS A 11 -15.00 -6.98 4.18
C LYS A 11 -14.43 -5.55 4.27
N LYS A 12 -15.24 -4.53 3.99
CA LYS A 12 -14.83 -3.13 4.12
C LYS A 12 -14.56 -2.73 5.56
N VAL A 13 -15.42 -3.14 6.49
CA VAL A 13 -15.24 -2.87 7.92
C VAL A 13 -13.96 -3.53 8.41
N ILE A 14 -13.75 -4.81 8.05
CA ILE A 14 -12.53 -5.55 8.37
C ILE A 14 -11.30 -4.81 7.83
N ILE A 15 -11.28 -4.44 6.55
CA ILE A 15 -10.18 -3.66 5.96
C ILE A 15 -9.93 -2.37 6.73
N GLN A 16 -10.99 -1.63 7.08
CA GLN A 16 -10.84 -0.37 7.80
C GLN A 16 -10.27 -0.59 9.19
N CYS A 17 -10.73 -1.62 9.92
CA CYS A 17 -10.18 -2.00 11.22
C CYS A 17 -8.70 -2.40 11.10
N PHE A 18 -8.34 -3.23 10.14
CA PHE A 18 -6.95 -3.61 9.89
C PHE A 18 -6.09 -2.41 9.50
N THR A 19 -6.62 -1.48 8.71
CA THR A 19 -5.92 -0.25 8.35
C THR A 19 -5.69 0.64 9.56
N ASN A 20 -6.69 0.77 10.44
CA ASN A 20 -6.56 1.55 11.68
C ASN A 20 -5.53 0.90 12.62
N LEU A 21 -5.56 -0.42 12.76
CA LEU A 21 -4.56 -1.16 13.53
C LEU A 21 -3.16 -0.99 12.94
N LEU A 22 -3.01 -1.02 11.62
CA LEU A 22 -1.74 -0.83 10.94
C LEU A 22 -1.16 0.57 11.21
N LEU A 23 -2.01 1.59 11.18
CA LEU A 23 -1.61 2.97 11.49
C LEU A 23 -1.24 3.15 12.97
N TYR A 24 -1.88 2.39 13.87
CA TYR A 24 -1.58 2.43 15.30
C TYR A 24 -0.30 1.64 15.66
N TYR A 25 -0.03 0.54 14.95
CA TYR A 25 1.15 -0.31 15.13
C TYR A 25 1.96 -0.43 13.83
N PRO A 26 2.53 0.67 13.32
CA PRO A 26 3.21 0.70 12.01
C PRO A 26 4.48 -0.13 11.96
N MET A 27 5.05 -0.54 13.10
CA MET A 27 6.25 -1.37 13.19
C MET A 27 5.97 -2.87 13.32
N ASN A 28 4.71 -3.28 13.43
CA ASN A 28 4.36 -4.69 13.52
C ASN A 28 4.42 -5.34 12.13
N GLU A 29 5.54 -6.00 11.83
CA GLU A 29 5.76 -6.68 10.54
C GLU A 29 4.67 -7.70 10.21
N LYS A 30 4.19 -8.45 11.21
CA LYS A 30 3.13 -9.44 10.99
C LYS A 30 1.83 -8.77 10.55
N LEU A 31 1.51 -7.63 11.13
CA LEU A 31 0.34 -6.84 10.77
C LEU A 31 0.48 -6.22 9.37
N GLN A 32 1.67 -5.73 9.02
CA GLN A 32 1.99 -5.25 7.67
C GLN A 32 1.81 -6.37 6.63
N GLU A 33 2.30 -7.58 6.91
CA GLU A 33 2.14 -8.75 6.04
C GLU A 33 0.65 -9.12 5.86
N LEU A 34 -0.09 -9.26 6.96
CA LEU A 34 -1.50 -9.62 6.93
C LEU A 34 -2.36 -8.57 6.24
N TRP A 35 -2.09 -7.29 6.50
CA TRP A 35 -2.79 -6.19 5.84
C TRP A 35 -2.54 -6.18 4.33
N THR A 36 -1.28 -6.31 3.91
CA THR A 36 -0.89 -6.31 2.49
C THR A 36 -1.54 -7.45 1.72
N GLN A 37 -1.49 -8.66 2.27
CA GLN A 37 -2.14 -9.82 1.65
C GLN A 37 -3.66 -9.66 1.61
N GLY A 38 -4.26 -9.21 2.71
CA GLY A 38 -5.70 -9.02 2.82
C GLY A 38 -6.22 -7.97 1.85
N ILE A 39 -5.57 -6.81 1.76
CA ILE A 39 -6.04 -5.71 0.92
C ILE A 39 -5.95 -6.04 -0.58
N LEU A 40 -4.87 -6.72 -1.00
CA LEU A 40 -4.68 -7.14 -2.38
C LEU A 40 -5.66 -8.27 -2.76
N SER A 41 -5.85 -9.26 -1.88
CA SER A 41 -6.84 -10.32 -2.10
C SER A 41 -8.26 -9.79 -2.25
N VAL A 42 -8.62 -8.76 -1.46
CA VAL A 42 -9.96 -8.17 -1.51
C VAL A 42 -10.13 -7.28 -2.74
N LYS A 43 -9.08 -6.65 -3.25
CA LYS A 43 -9.10 -5.87 -4.51
C LYS A 43 -9.44 -6.74 -5.73
N GLU A 44 -9.04 -8.00 -5.72
CA GLU A 44 -9.33 -8.96 -6.80
C GLU A 44 -10.75 -9.54 -6.74
N ASP A 45 -11.48 -9.35 -5.64
CA ASP A 45 -12.83 -9.88 -5.49
C ASP A 45 -13.80 -9.24 -6.52
N PRO A 46 -14.37 -10.02 -7.46
CA PRO A 46 -15.32 -9.50 -8.45
C PRO A 46 -16.64 -9.05 -7.82
N LYS A 47 -16.98 -9.52 -6.62
CA LYS A 47 -18.24 -9.19 -5.92
C LYS A 47 -18.20 -7.83 -5.21
N ILE A 48 -17.04 -7.20 -5.12
CA ILE A 48 -16.90 -5.91 -4.45
C ILE A 48 -17.17 -4.80 -5.46
N LYS A 49 -18.38 -4.23 -5.37
CA LYS A 49 -18.82 -3.09 -6.20
C LYS A 49 -18.06 -1.78 -5.93
N SER A 50 -17.17 -1.74 -4.94
CA SER A 50 -16.56 -0.51 -4.39
C SER A 50 -15.05 -0.63 -4.31
N LYS A 51 -14.46 -1.06 -5.45
CA LYS A 51 -13.02 -1.13 -5.64
C LYS A 51 -12.35 0.22 -5.41
N ASP A 52 -13.04 1.33 -5.69
CA ASP A 52 -12.48 2.68 -5.53
C ASP A 52 -12.15 3.03 -4.08
N LYS A 53 -12.94 2.56 -3.12
CA LYS A 53 -12.66 2.78 -1.69
C LYS A 53 -11.37 2.05 -1.27
N ILE A 54 -11.14 0.85 -1.80
CA ILE A 54 -9.91 0.09 -1.54
C ILE A 54 -8.71 0.78 -2.17
N HIS A 55 -8.81 1.22 -3.42
CA HIS A 55 -7.74 1.98 -4.08
C HIS A 55 -7.42 3.27 -3.34
N LYS A 56 -8.42 3.97 -2.80
CA LYS A 56 -8.23 5.16 -1.96
C LYS A 56 -7.47 4.84 -0.67
N ILE A 57 -7.82 3.74 0.01
CA ILE A 57 -7.10 3.30 1.22
C ILE A 57 -5.64 2.99 0.91
N ILE A 58 -5.37 2.20 -0.13
CA ILE A 58 -3.99 1.84 -0.52
C ILE A 58 -3.19 3.09 -0.91
N LYS A 59 -3.81 4.02 -1.65
CA LYS A 59 -3.21 5.30 -2.00
C LYS A 59 -2.85 6.10 -0.74
N THR A 60 -3.75 6.19 0.22
CA THR A 60 -3.51 6.97 1.45
C THR A 60 -2.41 6.35 2.30
N ILE A 61 -2.36 5.02 2.42
CA ILE A 61 -1.34 4.34 3.22
C ILE A 61 0.03 4.40 2.56
N ILE A 62 0.11 4.16 1.25
CA ILE A 62 1.38 4.07 0.54
C ILE A 62 1.73 5.43 -0.06
N LEU A 63 0.98 5.86 -1.09
CA LEU A 63 1.38 6.97 -1.93
C LEU A 63 1.36 8.31 -1.18
N ASP A 64 0.36 8.57 -0.34
CA ASP A 64 0.22 9.87 0.35
C ASP A 64 1.28 10.07 1.44
N ASN A 65 1.73 8.98 2.08
CA ASN A 65 2.77 8.99 3.13
C ASN A 65 4.21 8.96 2.60
N ILE A 66 4.42 8.78 1.28
CA ILE A 66 5.76 8.91 0.69
C ILE A 66 6.22 10.37 0.73
N VAL A 67 7.36 10.57 1.40
CA VAL A 67 8.12 11.82 1.49
C VAL A 67 9.53 11.61 0.91
N ALA A 68 10.23 12.70 0.59
CA ALA A 68 11.62 12.63 0.15
C ALA A 68 12.51 11.96 1.22
N PHE A 69 13.50 11.18 0.81
CA PHE A 69 14.37 10.39 1.71
C PHE A 69 14.99 11.25 2.83
N LYS A 70 15.52 12.43 2.50
CA LYS A 70 16.06 13.39 3.47
C LYS A 70 15.06 13.85 4.56
N ASN A 71 13.76 13.79 4.25
CA ASN A 71 12.67 14.18 5.14
C ASN A 71 12.01 12.98 5.82
N GLN A 72 12.42 11.75 5.48
CA GLN A 72 12.02 10.51 6.12
C GLN A 72 12.72 10.36 7.48
N LYS A 73 12.72 11.43 8.29
CA LYS A 73 13.09 11.35 9.71
C LYS A 73 12.34 10.16 10.33
N GLU A 74 12.91 9.55 11.36
CA GLU A 74 12.51 8.30 12.06
C GLU A 74 11.03 8.16 12.51
N SER A 75 10.14 9.04 12.05
CA SER A 75 8.70 8.84 12.07
C SER A 75 8.34 7.50 11.43
N THR A 76 7.79 6.64 12.27
CA THR A 76 7.28 5.31 11.95
C THR A 76 6.19 5.31 10.86
N VAL A 77 5.53 6.45 10.66
CA VAL A 77 4.50 6.64 9.63
C VAL A 77 5.10 6.79 8.23
N ASN A 78 6.27 7.42 8.11
CA ASN A 78 6.93 7.66 6.82
C ASN A 78 7.75 6.45 6.35
N THR A 79 8.08 5.52 7.25
CA THR A 79 8.72 4.23 6.93
C THR A 79 7.72 3.16 6.51
N LEU A 80 6.47 3.25 7.00
CA LEU A 80 5.41 2.29 6.71
C LEU A 80 5.17 2.03 5.21
N PRO A 81 5.10 3.03 4.30
CA PRO A 81 4.92 2.79 2.87
C PRO A 81 5.99 1.87 2.29
N TRP A 82 7.24 2.09 2.69
CA TRP A 82 8.38 1.33 2.20
C TRP A 82 8.38 -0.09 2.75
N ASN A 83 8.05 -0.26 4.02
CA ASN A 83 7.88 -1.59 4.62
C ASN A 83 6.80 -2.41 3.91
N ILE A 84 5.67 -1.78 3.59
CA ILE A 84 4.59 -2.41 2.81
C ILE A 84 5.07 -2.81 1.41
N LEU A 85 5.82 -1.95 0.72
CA LEU A 85 6.40 -2.29 -0.59
C LEU A 85 7.39 -3.46 -0.51
N HIS A 86 8.24 -3.50 0.52
CA HIS A 86 9.13 -4.64 0.77
C HIS A 86 8.35 -5.93 1.02
N VAL A 87 7.23 -5.86 1.75
CA VAL A 87 6.32 -7.01 1.93
C VAL A 87 5.71 -7.47 0.60
N ILE A 88 5.27 -6.53 -0.26
CA ILE A 88 4.72 -6.85 -1.59
C ILE A 88 5.76 -7.63 -2.41
N ILE A 89 7.00 -7.14 -2.44
CA ILE A 89 8.12 -7.79 -3.14
C ILE A 89 8.39 -9.18 -2.54
N LYS A 90 8.54 -9.27 -1.21
CA LYS A 90 8.82 -10.52 -0.47
C LYS A 90 7.75 -11.59 -0.69
N LYS A 91 6.47 -11.19 -0.80
CA LYS A 91 5.34 -12.10 -1.02
C LYS A 91 5.02 -12.34 -2.50
N LYS A 92 5.83 -11.80 -3.43
CA LYS A 92 5.64 -11.92 -4.89
C LYS A 92 4.29 -11.37 -5.37
N LEU A 93 3.77 -10.33 -4.71
CA LEU A 93 2.49 -9.68 -5.03
C LEU A 93 2.65 -8.47 -5.96
N ILE A 94 3.78 -8.40 -6.68
CA ILE A 94 4.17 -7.26 -7.50
C ILE A 94 3.17 -7.08 -8.65
N ASN A 95 2.75 -8.17 -9.31
CA ASN A 95 1.85 -8.11 -10.46
C ASN A 95 0.50 -7.46 -10.09
N GLU A 96 -0.06 -7.85 -8.94
CA GLU A 96 -1.31 -7.32 -8.41
C GLU A 96 -1.19 -5.85 -8.03
N PHE A 97 0.00 -5.45 -7.56
CA PHE A 97 0.34 -4.09 -7.20
C PHE A 97 0.60 -3.20 -8.42
N THR A 98 1.24 -3.68 -9.48
CA THR A 98 1.46 -2.94 -10.73
C THR A 98 0.14 -2.49 -11.35
N LEU A 99 -0.91 -3.30 -11.25
CA LEU A 99 -2.27 -2.92 -11.68
C LEU A 99 -2.83 -1.73 -10.88
N ILE A 100 -2.44 -1.58 -9.62
CA ILE A 100 -2.82 -0.43 -8.76
C ILE A 100 -2.01 0.80 -9.19
N CYS A 101 -0.70 0.65 -9.40
CA CYS A 101 0.17 1.71 -9.91
C CYS A 101 -0.33 2.25 -11.25
N GLY A 102 -0.71 1.38 -12.19
CA GLY A 102 -1.28 1.76 -13.49
C GLY A 102 -2.54 2.63 -13.33
N ARG A 103 -3.44 2.28 -12.41
CA ARG A 103 -4.60 3.12 -12.09
C ARG A 103 -4.18 4.47 -11.54
N TRP A 104 -3.23 4.51 -10.60
CA TRP A 104 -2.74 5.77 -10.05
C TRP A 104 -2.12 6.70 -11.10
N ALA A 105 -1.42 6.15 -12.09
CA ALA A 105 -0.90 6.89 -13.22
C ALA A 105 -2.04 7.50 -14.05
N THR A 106 -3.02 6.68 -14.45
CA THR A 106 -4.18 7.16 -15.25
C THR A 106 -5.08 8.14 -14.51
N SER A 107 -5.17 8.05 -13.17
CA SER A 107 -5.97 8.94 -12.32
C SER A 107 -5.22 10.21 -11.87
N GLY A 108 -3.96 10.40 -12.31
CA GLY A 108 -3.15 11.57 -11.95
C GLY A 108 -2.68 11.61 -10.50
N TYR A 109 -2.77 10.50 -9.75
CA TYR A 109 -2.30 10.43 -8.37
C TYR A 109 -0.78 10.39 -8.29
N LEU A 110 -0.11 9.79 -9.28
CA LEU A 110 1.33 9.85 -9.47
C LEU A 110 1.71 11.15 -10.18
N ASN A 111 1.66 12.26 -9.46
CA ASN A 111 2.08 13.57 -9.98
C ASN A 111 3.60 13.79 -9.86
N LYS A 112 4.10 14.84 -10.53
CA LYS A 112 5.54 15.20 -10.54
C LYS A 112 6.14 15.26 -9.14
N ARG A 113 5.44 15.83 -8.16
CA ARG A 113 5.94 15.95 -6.77
C ARG A 113 6.15 14.57 -6.13
N LYS A 114 5.22 13.63 -6.32
CA LYS A 114 5.35 12.26 -5.80
C LYS A 114 6.46 11.50 -6.52
N PHE A 115 6.59 11.67 -7.83
CA PHE A 115 7.66 11.06 -8.63
C PHE A 115 9.05 11.52 -8.17
N GLU A 116 9.24 12.84 -7.98
CA GLU A 116 10.49 13.38 -7.46
C GLU A 116 10.77 12.91 -6.02
N ALA A 117 9.75 12.76 -5.18
CA ALA A 117 9.93 12.19 -3.84
C ALA A 117 10.41 10.73 -3.92
N ILE A 118 9.81 9.88 -4.77
CA ILE A 118 10.20 8.47 -4.94
C ILE A 118 11.65 8.37 -5.44
N LYS A 119 12.06 9.19 -6.42
CA LYS A 119 13.43 9.20 -6.94
C LYS A 119 14.50 9.39 -5.87
N THR A 120 14.21 10.17 -4.82
CA THR A 120 15.19 10.38 -3.73
C THR A 120 15.52 9.10 -2.93
N HIS A 121 14.76 8.02 -3.14
CA HIS A 121 14.99 6.71 -2.52
C HIS A 121 15.76 5.73 -3.41
N ILE A 122 16.10 6.14 -4.64
CA ILE A 122 17.01 5.36 -5.49
C ILE A 122 18.40 5.41 -4.87
N ASN A 123 19.11 4.28 -4.88
CA ASN A 123 20.40 4.08 -4.20
C ASN A 123 20.36 4.23 -2.66
N THR A 124 19.18 4.14 -2.03
CA THR A 124 19.04 4.06 -0.58
C THR A 124 18.58 2.66 -0.14
N THR A 125 18.30 2.47 1.15
CA THR A 125 17.71 1.23 1.69
C THR A 125 16.37 0.86 1.04
N ASN A 126 15.70 1.83 0.42
CA ASN A 126 14.42 1.64 -0.27
C ASN A 126 14.57 1.46 -1.79
N ASN A 127 15.79 1.28 -2.32
CA ASN A 127 16.04 1.26 -3.76
C ASN A 127 15.12 0.34 -4.56
N VAL A 128 15.00 -0.94 -4.17
CA VAL A 128 14.16 -1.91 -4.89
C VAL A 128 12.67 -1.54 -4.83
N ALA A 129 12.21 -1.10 -3.65
CA ALA A 129 10.84 -0.65 -3.45
C ALA A 129 10.53 0.63 -4.27
N ALA A 130 11.49 1.54 -4.40
CA ALA A 130 11.37 2.74 -5.22
C ALA A 130 11.23 2.40 -6.70
N TRP A 131 12.05 1.48 -7.22
CA TRP A 131 11.93 0.97 -8.59
C TRP A 131 10.60 0.25 -8.87
N THR A 132 9.96 -0.31 -7.84
CA THR A 132 8.64 -0.95 -8.01
C THR A 132 7.51 0.06 -8.26
N LEU A 133 7.74 1.34 -7.92
CA LEU A 133 6.77 2.43 -8.10
C LEU A 133 7.00 3.27 -9.37
N LEU A 134 8.17 3.13 -10.02
CA LEU A 134 8.58 3.88 -11.21
C LEU A 134 8.36 3.05 -12.47
#